data_AF-A0A8S1GNZ1-F1
#
_entry.id   AF-A0A8S1GNZ1-F1
#
_cell.length_a   1.000
_cell.length_b   1.000
_cell.length_c   1.000
_cell.angle_alpha   90.00
_cell.angle_beta   90.00
_cell.angle_gamma   90.00
#
_symmetry.space_group_name_H-M   'P 1'
#
loop_
_entity.id
_entity.type
_entity.pdbx_description
1 polymer ?
#
loop_
_entity_poly.entity_id
_entity_poly.type
_entity_poly.pdbx_seq_one_letter_code
_entity_poly.pdbx_strand_id
1 'polypeptide(L)'
;MEAQPLKSENVESPDSKSLWKHWRIIALCSLVFFGAACFFMNSFTNTDNIIVKFIEEELIEKNLEDPFVSQDFFMDMGSIRVFTPLDGYDFAYKSSAGPYDVISLKSEQTFRMKEFIKRNTSPYFLITHNSSLIMPGDNQFILEDPSLVHWFTSNLNISHEKLSALPYGVSTPTGLQENLKQLSLKQKKDENKEKILELMGDSKFFLSAEKEEVDTCTNWEAIVMGAVPIVKNGSNNELYDGERVLMLESYNERANCQKDASPFVRSIDHRKRAWRSLLAASHPGVPACLVELAAFSFEMTFAQAWAILTR
;
A
#
# COMPACT_ATOMS: atom_id res chain seq x y z
N MET A 1 -93.84 -24.82 -5.14
CA MET A 1 -92.56 -24.36 -4.55
C MET A 1 -92.11 -23.16 -5.35
N GLU A 2 -92.43 -21.95 -4.87
CA GLU A 2 -91.99 -20.69 -5.48
C GLU A 2 -90.56 -20.37 -5.02
N ALA A 3 -89.66 -20.11 -5.97
CA ALA A 3 -88.28 -19.75 -5.71
C ALA A 3 -88.18 -18.27 -5.33
N GLN A 4 -87.58 -17.97 -4.18
CA GLN A 4 -87.30 -16.60 -3.77
C GLN A 4 -86.10 -16.01 -4.53
N PRO A 5 -86.14 -14.73 -4.92
CA PRO A 5 -85.04 -14.08 -5.60
C PRO A 5 -83.88 -13.78 -4.64
N LEU A 6 -82.67 -14.16 -5.05
CA LEU A 6 -81.41 -13.85 -4.38
C LEU A 6 -81.21 -12.33 -4.32
N LYS A 7 -81.08 -11.80 -3.10
CA LYS A 7 -80.65 -10.42 -2.85
C LYS A 7 -79.20 -10.27 -3.31
N SER A 8 -78.96 -9.42 -4.30
CA SER A 8 -77.61 -9.00 -4.68
C SER A 8 -77.02 -8.15 -3.56
N GLU A 9 -76.02 -8.67 -2.87
CA GLU A 9 -75.20 -7.89 -1.94
C GLU A 9 -74.36 -6.90 -2.76
N ASN A 10 -74.51 -5.61 -2.44
CA ASN A 10 -73.65 -4.56 -2.96
C ASN A 10 -72.25 -4.76 -2.37
N VAL A 11 -71.37 -5.39 -3.14
CA VAL A 11 -69.94 -5.41 -2.84
C VAL A 11 -69.41 -4.00 -3.06
N GLU A 12 -69.20 -3.26 -1.98
CA GLU A 12 -68.57 -1.94 -2.03
C GLU A 12 -67.19 -2.07 -2.68
N SER A 13 -67.00 -1.40 -3.82
CA SER A 13 -65.70 -1.39 -4.50
C SER A 13 -64.66 -0.78 -3.56
N PRO A 14 -63.50 -1.41 -3.35
CA PRO A 14 -62.47 -0.86 -2.47
C PRO A 14 -62.11 0.55 -2.90
N ASP A 15 -62.16 1.49 -1.95
CA ASP A 15 -61.90 2.91 -2.18
C ASP A 15 -60.61 3.07 -2.98
N SER A 16 -60.74 3.54 -4.22
CA SER A 16 -59.63 3.69 -5.16
C SER A 16 -58.50 4.52 -4.54
N LYS A 17 -58.81 5.46 -3.63
CA LYS A 17 -57.80 6.26 -2.91
C LYS A 17 -56.92 5.42 -1.98
N SER A 18 -57.43 4.32 -1.42
CA SER A 18 -56.67 3.40 -0.59
C SER A 18 -55.68 2.57 -1.40
N LEU A 19 -56.10 2.11 -2.59
CA LEU A 19 -55.24 1.41 -3.54
C LEU A 19 -54.10 2.31 -4.03
N TRP A 20 -54.39 3.56 -4.38
CA TRP A 20 -53.36 4.52 -4.82
C TRP A 20 -52.30 4.83 -3.74
N LYS A 21 -52.67 4.81 -2.46
CA LYS A 21 -51.69 4.95 -1.37
C LYS A 21 -50.77 3.75 -1.26
N HIS A 22 -51.29 2.52 -1.39
CA HIS A 22 -50.48 1.31 -1.35
C HIS A 22 -49.49 1.23 -2.52
N TRP A 23 -49.92 1.55 -3.74
CA TRP A 23 -49.02 1.58 -4.90
C TRP A 23 -47.91 2.62 -4.80
N ARG A 24 -48.18 3.79 -4.20
CA ARG A 24 -47.15 4.80 -3.92
C ARG A 24 -46.12 4.33 -2.91
N ILE A 25 -46.55 3.65 -1.85
CA ILE A 25 -45.64 3.09 -0.84
C ILE A 25 -44.76 2.02 -1.48
N ILE A 26 -45.33 1.10 -2.27
CA ILE A 26 -44.57 0.05 -2.96
C ILE A 26 -43.53 0.67 -3.92
N ALA A 27 -43.93 1.65 -4.74
CA ALA A 27 -43.02 2.32 -5.67
C ALA A 27 -41.88 3.07 -4.96
N LEU A 28 -42.17 3.74 -3.84
CA LEU A 28 -41.16 4.41 -3.01
C LEU A 28 -40.21 3.40 -2.36
N CYS A 29 -40.73 2.30 -1.82
CA CYS A 29 -39.91 1.22 -1.26
C CYS A 29 -39.01 0.58 -2.33
N SER A 30 -39.51 0.34 -3.54
CA SER A 30 -38.70 -0.19 -4.64
C SER A 30 -37.62 0.79 -5.11
N LEU A 31 -37.90 2.10 -5.16
CA LEU A 31 -36.89 3.11 -5.49
C LEU A 31 -35.80 3.23 -4.42
N VAL A 32 -36.17 3.14 -3.14
CA VAL A 32 -35.19 3.12 -2.04
C VAL A 32 -34.34 1.85 -2.09
N PHE A 33 -34.94 0.69 -2.37
CA PHE A 33 -34.20 -0.57 -2.49
C PHE A 33 -33.27 -0.57 -3.70
N PHE A 34 -33.72 -0.05 -4.84
CA PHE A 34 -32.91 0.06 -6.05
C PHE A 34 -31.79 1.09 -5.89
N GLY A 35 -32.07 2.23 -5.25
CA GLY A 35 -31.06 3.23 -4.91
C GLY A 35 -30.02 2.70 -3.93
N ALA A 36 -30.42 1.94 -2.90
CA ALA A 36 -29.52 1.30 -1.96
C ALA A 36 -28.69 0.20 -2.65
N ALA A 37 -29.29 -0.62 -3.51
CA ALA A 37 -28.57 -1.64 -4.28
C ALA A 37 -27.58 -1.03 -5.27
N CYS A 38 -27.95 0.05 -5.97
CA CYS A 38 -27.03 0.80 -6.83
C CYS A 38 -25.93 1.48 -6.02
N PHE A 39 -26.22 2.04 -4.85
CA PHE A 39 -25.22 2.64 -3.97
C PHE A 39 -24.25 1.59 -3.41
N PHE A 40 -24.75 0.43 -2.98
CA PHE A 40 -23.92 -0.70 -2.57
C PHE A 40 -23.09 -1.24 -3.73
N MET A 41 -23.67 -1.45 -4.91
CA MET A 41 -22.91 -1.93 -6.08
C MET A 41 -21.87 -0.90 -6.55
N ASN A 42 -22.17 0.40 -6.51
CA ASN A 42 -21.20 1.45 -6.86
C ASN A 42 -20.12 1.64 -5.79
N SER A 43 -20.39 1.27 -4.54
CA SER A 43 -19.38 1.25 -3.46
C SER A 43 -18.47 0.01 -3.53
N PHE A 44 -18.94 -1.08 -4.16
CA PHE A 44 -18.14 -2.29 -4.39
C PHE A 44 -17.33 -2.26 -5.70
N THR A 45 -17.67 -1.39 -6.65
CA THR A 45 -16.93 -1.26 -7.92
C THR A 45 -15.67 -0.42 -7.82
N ASN A 46 -15.43 0.27 -6.71
CA ASN A 46 -14.13 0.89 -6.47
C ASN A 46 -13.34 0.01 -5.50
N THR A 47 -12.77 -1.07 -6.04
CA THR A 47 -11.91 -2.01 -5.30
C THR A 47 -10.74 -1.30 -4.61
N ASP A 48 -10.28 -0.18 -5.18
CA ASP A 48 -9.23 0.65 -4.58
C ASP A 48 -9.69 1.19 -3.22
N ASN A 49 -10.92 1.69 -3.10
CA ASN A 49 -11.47 2.21 -1.83
C ASN A 49 -11.57 1.15 -0.71
N ILE A 50 -11.78 -0.13 -1.02
CA ILE A 50 -11.91 -1.18 0.01
C ILE A 50 -10.54 -1.50 0.61
N ILE A 51 -9.50 -1.60 -0.23
CA ILE A 51 -8.16 -1.92 0.25
C ILE A 51 -7.51 -0.69 0.88
N VAL A 52 -7.74 0.49 0.31
CA VAL A 52 -7.42 1.77 0.93
C VAL A 52 -7.96 1.82 2.36
N LYS A 53 -9.25 1.55 2.51
CA LYS A 53 -9.92 1.57 3.81
C LYS A 53 -9.40 0.46 4.73
N PHE A 54 -9.10 -0.73 4.20
CA PHE A 54 -8.49 -1.82 4.96
C PHE A 54 -7.09 -1.46 5.46
N ILE A 55 -6.25 -0.86 4.60
CA ILE A 55 -4.90 -0.40 4.98
C ILE A 55 -5.01 0.75 6.00
N GLU A 56 -5.94 1.69 5.82
CA GLU A 56 -6.22 2.74 6.80
C GLU A 56 -6.65 2.17 8.15
N GLU A 57 -7.61 1.24 8.15
CA GLU A 57 -8.11 0.59 9.36
C GLU A 57 -6.98 -0.19 10.07
N GLU A 58 -6.15 -0.92 9.32
CA GLU A 58 -4.98 -1.63 9.87
C GLU A 58 -3.89 -0.67 10.39
N LEU A 59 -3.61 0.42 9.69
CA LEU A 59 -2.66 1.46 10.13
C LEU A 59 -3.15 2.14 11.41
N ILE A 60 -4.45 2.43 11.49
CA ILE A 60 -5.11 3.03 12.66
C ILE A 60 -5.11 2.03 13.82
N GLU A 61 -5.49 0.77 13.59
CA GLU A 61 -5.61 -0.25 14.63
C GLU A 61 -4.24 -0.59 15.24
N LYS A 62 -3.20 -0.65 14.42
CA LYS A 62 -1.83 -0.91 14.89
C LYS A 62 -1.22 0.26 15.65
N ASN A 63 -1.93 1.39 15.77
CA ASN A 63 -1.48 2.62 16.42
C ASN A 63 -0.03 2.91 16.04
N LEU A 64 0.26 2.87 14.74
CA LEU A 64 1.62 3.04 14.24
C LEU A 64 2.04 4.47 14.53
N GLU A 65 2.78 4.56 15.61
CA GLU A 65 3.41 5.76 16.11
C GLU A 65 4.55 6.23 15.15
N ASP A 66 5.06 5.33 14.32
CA ASP A 66 6.08 5.60 13.29
C ASP A 66 5.43 5.99 11.94
N PRO A 67 5.78 7.15 11.35
CA PRO A 67 5.28 7.57 10.04
C PRO A 67 5.82 6.73 8.86
N PHE A 68 6.75 5.80 9.10
CA PHE A 68 7.37 5.02 8.05
C PHE A 68 6.88 3.58 8.01
N VAL A 69 6.50 3.16 6.80
CA VAL A 69 6.13 1.80 6.51
C VAL A 69 7.38 0.99 6.19
N SER A 70 7.66 -0.03 7.01
CA SER A 70 8.78 -0.93 6.77
C SER A 70 8.46 -1.91 5.64
N GLN A 71 9.50 -2.46 5.03
CA GLN A 71 9.40 -3.55 4.05
C GLN A 71 8.54 -4.72 4.51
N ASP A 72 8.63 -5.06 5.80
CA ASP A 72 7.93 -6.20 6.37
C ASP A 72 6.47 -5.89 6.71
N PHE A 73 6.08 -4.60 6.78
CA PHE A 73 4.70 -4.21 7.08
C PHE A 73 3.69 -4.78 6.07
N PHE A 74 3.96 -4.63 4.77
CA PHE A 74 3.10 -5.21 3.73
C PHE A 74 3.14 -6.73 3.73
N MET A 75 4.29 -7.32 4.07
CA MET A 75 4.42 -8.76 4.23
C MET A 75 3.59 -9.29 5.39
N ASP A 76 3.43 -8.48 6.43
CA ASP A 76 2.68 -8.81 7.63
C ASP A 76 1.16 -8.70 7.44
N MET A 77 0.66 -8.01 6.41
CA MET A 77 -0.77 -7.96 6.10
C MET A 77 -1.32 -9.28 5.56
N GLY A 78 -0.47 -10.18 5.05
CA GLY A 78 -0.92 -11.42 4.44
C GLY A 78 -1.57 -12.36 5.45
N SER A 79 -2.83 -12.73 5.21
CA SER A 79 -3.51 -13.84 5.90
C SER A 79 -2.82 -15.18 5.59
N ILE A 80 -2.22 -15.28 4.40
CA ILE A 80 -1.35 -16.38 3.98
C ILE A 80 0.01 -15.79 3.64
N ARG A 81 1.02 -16.16 4.42
CA ARG A 81 2.40 -15.69 4.23
C ARG A 81 3.27 -16.80 3.70
N VAL A 82 4.05 -16.48 2.69
CA VAL A 82 4.96 -17.41 2.04
C VAL A 82 6.36 -16.88 2.23
N PHE A 83 6.97 -17.29 3.34
CA PHE A 83 8.37 -16.98 3.59
C PHE A 83 9.29 -18.07 3.03
N THR A 84 10.55 -17.69 2.93
CA THR A 84 11.68 -18.39 2.33
C THR A 84 11.81 -19.88 2.72
N PRO A 85 12.53 -20.68 1.92
CA PRO A 85 12.69 -22.12 2.14
C PRO A 85 13.38 -22.53 3.45
N LEU A 86 13.95 -21.59 4.22
CA LEU A 86 14.60 -21.89 5.49
C LEU A 86 13.60 -22.17 6.62
N ASP A 87 12.36 -21.71 6.51
CA ASP A 87 11.39 -21.82 7.60
C ASP A 87 10.60 -23.14 7.57
N GLY A 88 10.89 -24.05 6.63
CA GLY A 88 10.16 -25.31 6.47
C GLY A 88 8.67 -25.14 6.15
N TYR A 89 8.20 -23.89 5.98
CA TYR A 89 6.84 -23.57 5.58
C TYR A 89 6.68 -23.84 4.10
N ASP A 90 6.30 -25.07 3.82
CA ASP A 90 5.93 -25.51 2.49
C ASP A 90 4.67 -24.74 2.07
N PHE A 91 4.75 -24.04 0.94
CA PHE A 91 3.59 -23.45 0.27
C PHE A 91 2.47 -24.49 0.11
N ALA A 92 2.84 -25.78 0.08
CA ALA A 92 1.93 -26.91 0.05
C ALA A 92 0.91 -26.98 1.20
N TYR A 93 1.06 -26.24 2.32
CA TYR A 93 0.18 -26.45 3.48
C TYR A 93 -1.21 -25.80 3.37
N LYS A 94 -1.40 -24.79 2.50
CA LYS A 94 -2.73 -24.30 2.11
C LYS A 94 -2.89 -24.40 0.60
N SER A 95 -3.55 -25.46 0.14
CA SER A 95 -3.83 -25.71 -1.28
C SER A 95 -4.81 -24.72 -1.92
N SER A 96 -5.45 -23.87 -1.12
CA SER A 96 -6.42 -22.87 -1.57
C SER A 96 -6.54 -21.76 -0.54
N ALA A 97 -6.88 -20.56 -1.02
CA ALA A 97 -7.20 -19.41 -0.18
C ALA A 97 -8.70 -19.39 0.16
N GLY A 98 -9.03 -18.79 1.31
CA GLY A 98 -10.39 -18.36 1.60
C GLY A 98 -10.81 -17.20 0.68
N PRO A 99 -12.12 -16.94 0.52
CA PRO A 99 -12.58 -15.77 -0.23
C PRO A 99 -12.00 -14.49 0.35
N TYR A 100 -11.31 -13.73 -0.50
CA TYR A 100 -10.65 -12.46 -0.20
C TYR A 100 -9.47 -12.55 0.77
N ASP A 101 -8.88 -13.72 0.95
CA ASP A 101 -7.61 -13.85 1.67
C ASP A 101 -6.52 -13.02 0.98
N VAL A 102 -5.64 -12.43 1.78
CA VAL A 102 -4.44 -11.73 1.30
C VAL A 102 -3.26 -12.69 1.30
N ILE A 103 -2.68 -12.92 0.13
CA ILE A 103 -1.49 -13.74 -0.06
C ILE A 103 -0.30 -12.80 -0.15
N SER A 104 0.69 -12.98 0.73
CA SER A 104 1.90 -12.18 0.71
C SER A 104 3.15 -13.03 0.52
N LEU A 105 3.98 -12.69 -0.45
CA LEU A 105 5.19 -13.45 -0.83
C LEU A 105 6.31 -12.54 -1.34
N LYS A 106 7.57 -12.92 -1.10
CA LYS A 106 8.71 -12.19 -1.69
C LYS A 106 8.64 -12.26 -3.22
N SER A 107 8.97 -11.20 -3.95
CA SER A 107 8.75 -11.17 -5.41
C SER A 107 9.49 -12.29 -6.16
N GLU A 108 10.64 -12.79 -5.66
CA GLU A 108 11.34 -13.96 -6.23
C GLU A 108 10.54 -15.27 -6.13
N GLN A 109 9.51 -15.34 -5.29
CA GLN A 109 8.69 -16.54 -5.06
C GLN A 109 7.40 -16.54 -5.90
N THR A 110 7.16 -15.51 -6.72
CA THR A 110 5.98 -15.39 -7.59
C THR A 110 5.77 -16.58 -8.53
N PHE A 111 6.84 -17.25 -8.95
CA PHE A 111 6.75 -18.46 -9.77
C PHE A 111 5.92 -19.58 -9.11
N ARG A 112 5.81 -19.60 -7.76
CA ARG A 112 5.00 -20.57 -7.02
C ARG A 112 3.51 -20.39 -7.25
N MET A 113 3.09 -19.21 -7.70
CA MET A 113 1.68 -18.93 -7.99
C MET A 113 1.13 -19.80 -9.12
N LYS A 114 1.97 -20.37 -10.00
CA LYS A 114 1.51 -21.28 -11.06
C LYS A 114 0.71 -22.46 -10.52
N GLU A 115 1.17 -23.07 -9.44
CA GLU A 115 0.49 -24.23 -8.84
C GLU A 115 -0.69 -23.81 -7.95
N PHE A 116 -0.58 -22.67 -7.29
CA PHE A 116 -1.66 -22.08 -6.51
C PHE A 116 -2.89 -21.77 -7.39
N ILE A 117 -2.68 -21.03 -8.48
CA ILE A 117 -3.72 -20.58 -9.41
C ILE A 117 -4.48 -21.77 -10.00
N LYS A 118 -3.79 -22.88 -10.31
CA LYS A 118 -4.45 -24.10 -10.83
C LYS A 118 -5.46 -24.72 -9.87
N ARG A 119 -5.28 -24.52 -8.56
CA ARG A 119 -6.08 -25.17 -7.51
C ARG A 119 -7.04 -24.22 -6.83
N ASN A 120 -6.70 -22.94 -6.80
CA ASN A 120 -7.49 -21.92 -6.12
C ASN A 120 -8.68 -21.49 -6.98
N THR A 121 -9.86 -21.49 -6.38
CA THR A 121 -11.12 -21.05 -7.01
C THR A 121 -11.75 -19.85 -6.29
N SER A 122 -11.18 -19.45 -5.15
CA SER A 122 -11.64 -18.33 -4.34
C SER A 122 -10.99 -17.02 -4.80
N PRO A 123 -11.71 -15.90 -4.81
CA PRO A 123 -11.08 -14.60 -5.06
C PRO A 123 -10.00 -14.31 -4.01
N TYR A 124 -8.88 -13.69 -4.38
CA TYR A 124 -7.79 -13.35 -3.47
C TYR A 124 -7.08 -12.06 -3.86
N PHE A 125 -6.37 -11.48 -2.89
CA PHE A 125 -5.43 -10.38 -3.10
C PHE A 125 -4.00 -10.92 -3.06
N LEU A 126 -3.12 -10.35 -3.88
CA LEU A 126 -1.70 -10.68 -3.87
C LEU A 126 -0.87 -9.46 -3.48
N ILE A 127 0.08 -9.66 -2.57
CA ILE A 127 1.09 -8.68 -2.20
C ILE A 127 2.45 -9.30 -2.50
N THR A 128 3.27 -8.62 -3.29
CA THR A 128 4.66 -9.02 -3.51
C THR A 128 5.63 -7.89 -3.24
N HIS A 129 6.61 -8.16 -2.38
CA HIS A 129 7.51 -7.15 -1.88
C HIS A 129 8.90 -7.73 -1.57
N ASN A 130 9.76 -6.92 -0.93
CA ASN A 130 11.06 -7.34 -0.38
C ASN A 130 12.04 -7.88 -1.42
N SER A 131 11.95 -7.37 -2.66
CA SER A 131 12.77 -7.80 -3.78
C SER A 131 12.98 -6.66 -4.76
N SER A 132 14.20 -6.53 -5.28
CA SER A 132 14.50 -5.60 -6.37
C SER A 132 13.97 -6.09 -7.74
N LEU A 133 13.28 -7.23 -7.81
CA LEU A 133 12.74 -7.68 -9.09
C LEU A 133 11.64 -6.74 -9.58
N ILE A 134 11.73 -6.41 -10.86
CA ILE A 134 10.70 -5.66 -11.58
C ILE A 134 9.48 -6.58 -11.76
N MET A 135 8.31 -6.13 -11.35
CA MET A 135 7.06 -6.88 -11.43
C MET A 135 6.11 -6.29 -12.48
N PRO A 136 5.28 -7.11 -13.14
CA PRO A 136 5.12 -8.56 -12.95
C PRO A 136 6.22 -9.40 -13.64
N GLY A 137 7.05 -8.81 -14.51
CA GLY A 137 8.14 -9.51 -15.21
C GLY A 137 7.66 -10.77 -15.95
N ASP A 138 8.35 -11.89 -15.74
CA ASP A 138 7.98 -13.21 -16.29
C ASP A 138 6.70 -13.82 -15.67
N ASN A 139 6.12 -13.15 -14.66
CA ASN A 139 4.96 -13.64 -13.93
C ASN A 139 3.64 -12.95 -14.35
N GLN A 140 3.58 -12.43 -15.57
CA GLN A 140 2.35 -11.84 -16.15
C GLN A 140 1.15 -12.80 -16.15
N PHE A 141 1.38 -14.12 -16.19
CA PHE A 141 0.32 -15.13 -16.11
C PHE A 141 -0.55 -15.00 -14.85
N ILE A 142 -0.06 -14.35 -13.78
CA ILE A 142 -0.83 -14.11 -12.56
C ILE A 142 -1.97 -13.12 -12.83
N LEU A 143 -1.76 -12.13 -13.69
CA LEU A 143 -2.78 -11.12 -14.04
C LEU A 143 -3.96 -11.71 -14.82
N GLU A 144 -3.72 -12.81 -15.53
CA GLU A 144 -4.72 -13.55 -16.30
C GLU A 144 -5.64 -14.41 -15.41
N ASP A 145 -5.31 -14.59 -14.13
CA ASP A 145 -6.14 -15.37 -13.20
C ASP A 145 -7.46 -14.64 -12.91
N PRO A 146 -8.62 -15.25 -13.21
CA PRO A 146 -9.92 -14.66 -12.90
C PRO A 146 -10.18 -14.54 -11.40
N SER A 147 -9.49 -15.33 -10.56
CA SER A 147 -9.62 -15.27 -9.11
C SER A 147 -8.72 -14.19 -8.47
N LEU A 148 -7.75 -13.65 -9.21
CA LEU A 148 -7.00 -12.50 -8.74
C LEU A 148 -7.91 -11.26 -8.74
N VAL A 149 -8.18 -10.74 -7.56
CA VAL A 149 -8.91 -9.48 -7.38
C VAL A 149 -7.97 -8.32 -7.68
N HIS A 150 -6.82 -8.27 -6.99
CA HIS A 150 -5.80 -7.25 -7.18
C HIS A 150 -4.42 -7.73 -6.76
N TRP A 151 -3.37 -7.18 -7.36
CA TRP A 151 -1.98 -7.43 -7.04
C TRP A 151 -1.27 -6.12 -6.69
N PHE A 152 -0.77 -6.03 -5.46
CA PHE A 152 0.07 -4.94 -4.99
C PHE A 152 1.54 -5.35 -5.06
N THR A 153 2.38 -4.55 -5.70
CA THR A 153 3.79 -4.91 -5.83
C THR A 153 4.74 -3.72 -5.90
N SER A 154 5.94 -3.90 -5.36
CA SER A 154 7.05 -2.97 -5.57
C SER A 154 7.62 -3.06 -6.98
N ASN A 155 8.29 -2.00 -7.43
CA ASN A 155 9.06 -1.99 -8.69
C ASN A 155 8.23 -2.33 -9.94
N LEU A 156 7.05 -1.70 -10.08
CA LEU A 156 6.25 -1.83 -11.29
C LEU A 156 6.91 -1.21 -12.51
N ASN A 157 6.75 -1.89 -13.66
CA ASN A 157 7.14 -1.36 -14.97
C ASN A 157 6.02 -1.34 -16.01
N ILE A 158 4.81 -1.79 -15.63
CA ILE A 158 3.63 -1.74 -16.49
C ILE A 158 2.44 -1.17 -15.72
N SER A 159 1.48 -0.63 -16.46
CA SER A 159 0.15 -0.26 -15.95
C SER A 159 -0.83 -1.39 -16.24
N HIS A 160 -1.61 -1.82 -15.26
CA HIS A 160 -2.65 -2.84 -15.42
C HIS A 160 -3.75 -2.62 -14.37
N GLU A 161 -5.02 -2.88 -14.72
CA GLU A 161 -6.16 -2.58 -13.83
C GLU A 161 -6.13 -3.38 -12.50
N LYS A 162 -5.59 -4.60 -12.52
CA LYS A 162 -5.40 -5.45 -11.33
C LYS A 162 -4.07 -5.21 -10.60
N LEU A 163 -3.37 -4.12 -10.88
CA LEU A 163 -1.99 -3.95 -10.45
C LEU A 163 -1.75 -2.54 -9.91
N SER A 164 -1.31 -2.43 -8.65
CA SER A 164 -0.96 -1.17 -8.03
C SER A 164 0.43 -1.21 -7.41
N ALA A 165 1.12 -0.07 -7.48
CA ALA A 165 2.46 0.08 -6.92
C ALA A 165 2.41 0.07 -5.39
N LEU A 166 3.35 -0.63 -4.78
CA LEU A 166 3.70 -0.44 -3.38
C LEU A 166 5.02 0.32 -3.26
N PRO A 167 5.14 1.22 -2.28
CA PRO A 167 6.42 1.83 -1.96
C PRO A 167 7.37 0.75 -1.43
N TYR A 168 8.61 0.74 -1.93
CA TYR A 168 9.65 -0.19 -1.50
C TYR A 168 9.97 -0.10 -0.01
N GLY A 169 9.67 1.03 0.62
CA GLY A 169 9.77 1.25 2.05
C GLY A 169 11.21 1.26 2.59
N VAL A 170 11.31 1.44 3.91
CA VAL A 170 12.59 1.41 4.63
C VAL A 170 12.98 -0.04 4.90
N SER A 171 14.25 -0.37 4.69
CA SER A 171 14.74 -1.72 4.96
C SER A 171 14.74 -2.03 6.46
N THR A 172 14.23 -3.19 6.85
CA THR A 172 14.24 -3.60 8.26
C THR A 172 15.65 -4.03 8.70
N PRO A 173 16.01 -3.83 9.99
CA PRO A 173 17.25 -4.35 10.54
C PRO A 173 17.40 -5.88 10.34
N THR A 174 16.29 -6.61 10.36
CA THR A 174 16.22 -8.06 10.16
C THR A 174 16.59 -8.47 8.74
N GLY A 175 16.06 -7.76 7.72
CA GLY A 175 16.48 -7.95 6.33
C GLY A 175 17.96 -7.63 6.10
N LEU A 176 18.52 -6.72 6.89
CA LEU A 176 19.96 -6.50 6.95
C LEU A 176 20.69 -7.73 7.50
N GLN A 177 20.26 -8.24 8.66
CA GLN A 177 20.90 -9.37 9.35
C GLN A 177 20.84 -10.70 8.59
N GLU A 178 19.75 -11.01 7.89
CA GLU A 178 19.64 -12.25 7.10
C GLU A 178 20.60 -12.27 5.90
N ASN A 179 20.72 -11.12 5.21
CA ASN A 179 21.72 -10.94 4.17
C ASN A 179 23.16 -11.04 4.72
N LEU A 180 23.38 -10.67 5.98
CA LEU A 180 24.68 -10.72 6.64
C LEU A 180 25.05 -12.14 7.10
N LYS A 181 24.09 -12.97 7.54
CA LYS A 181 24.34 -14.38 7.91
C LYS A 181 24.79 -15.24 6.72
N GLN A 182 24.31 -14.96 5.51
CA GLN A 182 24.78 -15.64 4.28
C GLN A 182 26.15 -15.13 3.78
N LEU A 183 26.65 -14.02 4.35
CA LEU A 183 27.86 -13.33 3.90
C LEU A 183 28.85 -13.17 5.07
N SER A 184 29.37 -14.28 5.59
CA SER A 184 30.49 -14.31 6.56
C SER A 184 31.84 -13.79 6.00
N LEU A 185 31.81 -12.95 4.94
CA LEU A 185 32.94 -12.21 4.36
C LEU A 185 32.80 -10.67 4.46
N LYS A 186 31.85 -10.13 5.24
CA LYS A 186 31.42 -8.70 5.10
C LYS A 186 31.35 -7.84 6.37
N GLN A 187 32.23 -8.02 7.34
CA GLN A 187 32.36 -7.06 8.45
C GLN A 187 32.63 -5.60 7.99
N LYS A 188 33.13 -5.38 6.76
CA LYS A 188 33.29 -4.05 6.15
C LYS A 188 32.00 -3.41 5.58
N LYS A 189 30.87 -4.13 5.52
CA LYS A 189 29.65 -3.61 4.85
C LYS A 189 28.73 -2.84 5.81
N ASP A 190 28.70 -3.21 7.09
CA ASP A 190 27.81 -2.57 8.07
C ASP A 190 28.31 -1.18 8.49
N GLU A 191 29.62 -1.04 8.71
CA GLU A 191 30.26 0.27 8.90
C GLU A 191 29.97 1.23 7.73
N ASN A 192 29.80 0.70 6.52
CA ASN A 192 29.44 1.53 5.37
C ASN A 192 27.98 1.98 5.40
N LYS A 193 27.03 1.19 5.93
CA LYS A 193 25.62 1.59 5.93
C LYS A 193 25.35 2.69 6.95
N GLU A 194 25.80 2.53 8.18
CA GLU A 194 25.64 3.58 9.22
C GLU A 194 26.28 4.89 8.75
N LYS A 195 27.47 4.81 8.17
CA LYS A 195 28.14 5.98 7.58
C LYS A 195 27.37 6.58 6.41
N ILE A 196 26.73 5.78 5.56
CA ILE A 196 25.88 6.29 4.47
C ILE A 196 24.67 7.02 5.05
N LEU A 197 24.01 6.46 6.06
CA LEU A 197 22.86 7.09 6.72
C LEU A 197 23.28 8.41 7.40
N GLU A 198 24.39 8.41 8.13
CA GLU A 198 24.98 9.63 8.71
C GLU A 198 25.26 10.69 7.62
N LEU A 199 25.89 10.28 6.52
CA LEU A 199 26.14 11.17 5.38
C LEU A 199 24.84 11.70 4.76
N MET A 200 23.77 10.92 4.67
CA MET A 200 22.45 11.40 4.24
C MET A 200 21.88 12.42 5.22
N GLY A 201 21.94 12.12 6.53
CA GLY A 201 21.54 13.00 7.61
C GLY A 201 22.26 14.34 7.58
N ASP A 202 23.49 14.37 7.05
CA ASP A 202 24.29 15.57 6.87
C ASP A 202 24.14 16.24 5.49
N SER A 203 23.76 15.49 4.45
CA SER A 203 23.67 15.99 3.06
C SER A 203 22.31 16.58 2.71
N LYS A 204 22.28 17.70 1.98
CA LYS A 204 21.01 18.30 1.51
C LYS A 204 20.34 17.46 0.43
N PHE A 205 21.17 16.85 -0.42
CA PHE A 205 20.75 16.01 -1.54
C PHE A 205 21.42 14.65 -1.44
N PHE A 206 20.70 13.63 -1.88
CA PHE A 206 21.22 12.28 -2.03
C PHE A 206 21.05 11.87 -3.49
N LEU A 207 22.15 11.63 -4.21
CA LEU A 207 22.04 11.15 -5.60
C LEU A 207 21.78 9.64 -5.57
N SER A 208 20.59 9.23 -6.02
CA SER A 208 20.29 7.82 -6.19
C SER A 208 21.27 7.21 -7.19
N ALA A 209 21.72 5.99 -6.90
CA ALA A 209 22.54 5.26 -7.85
C ALA A 209 21.78 5.09 -9.18
N GLU A 210 22.52 5.09 -10.29
CA GLU A 210 22.01 4.67 -11.60
C GLU A 210 21.68 3.18 -11.54
N LYS A 211 20.51 2.88 -11.00
CA LYS A 211 19.87 1.58 -11.12
C LYS A 211 18.70 1.71 -12.08
N GLU A 212 18.28 0.57 -12.62
CA GLU A 212 17.11 0.50 -13.48
C GLU A 212 15.82 0.84 -12.73
N GLU A 213 15.83 0.71 -11.40
CA GLU A 213 14.68 0.97 -10.52
C GLU A 213 14.72 2.38 -9.93
N VAL A 214 13.58 3.08 -10.04
CA VAL A 214 13.36 4.43 -9.50
C VAL A 214 12.96 4.40 -8.03
N ASP A 215 12.37 3.30 -7.57
CA ASP A 215 11.97 3.10 -6.17
C ASP A 215 12.94 2.15 -5.47
N THR A 216 13.65 2.65 -4.45
CA THR A 216 14.62 1.85 -3.69
C THR A 216 14.56 2.20 -2.22
N CYS A 217 14.91 1.25 -1.35
CA CYS A 217 15.00 1.52 0.09
C CYS A 217 15.92 2.69 0.41
N THR A 218 16.99 2.87 -0.35
CA THR A 218 17.94 3.96 -0.16
C THR A 218 17.32 5.33 -0.40
N ASN A 219 16.34 5.44 -1.31
CA ASN A 219 15.63 6.69 -1.57
C ASN A 219 14.72 7.04 -0.38
N TRP A 220 13.97 6.06 0.13
CA TRP A 220 13.16 6.25 1.34
C TRP A 220 14.00 6.55 2.57
N GLU A 221 15.12 5.84 2.76
CA GLU A 221 16.10 6.14 3.81
C GLU A 221 16.60 7.58 3.70
N ALA A 222 16.93 8.08 2.51
CA ALA A 222 17.33 9.47 2.33
C ALA A 222 16.22 10.46 2.72
N ILE A 223 14.94 10.20 2.38
CA ILE A 223 13.79 11.03 2.77
C ILE A 223 13.65 11.08 4.30
N VAL A 224 13.73 9.90 4.96
CA VAL A 224 13.67 9.74 6.42
C VAL A 224 14.77 10.55 7.08
N MET A 225 16.00 10.45 6.56
CA MET A 225 17.17 11.18 7.05
C MET A 225 17.15 12.68 6.71
N GLY A 226 16.10 13.13 6.01
CA GLY A 226 15.88 14.54 5.68
C GLY A 226 16.72 15.06 4.51
N ALA A 227 17.36 14.18 3.75
CA ALA A 227 17.93 14.50 2.45
C ALA A 227 16.84 14.51 1.37
N VAL A 228 17.08 15.23 0.27
CA VAL A 228 16.23 15.18 -0.94
C VAL A 228 16.86 14.19 -1.92
N PRO A 229 16.24 13.02 -2.16
CA PRO A 229 16.70 12.11 -3.18
C PRO A 229 16.62 12.78 -4.56
N ILE A 230 17.66 12.60 -5.36
CA ILE A 230 17.69 12.92 -6.77
C ILE A 230 17.57 11.59 -7.52
N VAL A 231 16.42 11.37 -8.14
CA VAL A 231 16.07 10.11 -8.81
C VAL A 231 15.85 10.34 -10.29
N LYS A 232 16.06 9.30 -11.10
CA LYS A 232 15.67 9.32 -12.50
C LYS A 232 14.16 9.15 -12.62
N ASN A 233 13.54 9.85 -13.56
CA ASN A 233 12.15 9.71 -13.93
C ASN A 233 11.83 8.27 -14.37
N GLY A 234 10.70 7.70 -13.95
CA GLY A 234 10.27 6.35 -14.35
C GLY A 234 8.80 6.05 -14.13
N SER A 235 8.41 4.77 -14.20
CA SER A 235 7.00 4.35 -14.12
C SER A 235 6.34 4.61 -12.76
N ASN A 236 7.12 4.65 -11.68
CA ASN A 236 6.60 4.73 -10.31
C ASN A 236 6.75 6.12 -9.68
N ASN A 237 6.76 7.17 -10.50
CA ASN A 237 6.92 8.54 -10.01
C ASN A 237 5.84 8.95 -9.03
N GLU A 238 4.62 8.47 -9.26
CA GLU A 238 3.45 8.78 -8.44
C GLU A 238 3.61 8.39 -6.96
N LEU A 239 4.50 7.43 -6.64
CA LEU A 239 4.85 7.09 -5.26
C LEU A 239 5.54 8.23 -4.52
N TYR A 240 6.11 9.19 -5.24
CA TYR A 240 6.79 10.36 -4.69
C TYR A 240 5.94 11.64 -4.82
N ASP A 241 4.69 11.55 -5.24
CA ASP A 241 3.82 12.72 -5.33
C ASP A 241 3.59 13.33 -3.95
N GLY A 242 3.94 14.62 -3.81
CA GLY A 242 3.91 15.31 -2.51
C GLY A 242 5.16 15.10 -1.65
N GLU A 243 6.08 14.22 -2.06
CA GLU A 243 7.34 13.98 -1.36
C GLU A 243 8.46 14.92 -1.80
N ARG A 244 9.50 14.99 -0.97
CA ARG A 244 10.69 15.82 -1.22
C ARG A 244 11.69 15.07 -2.09
N VAL A 245 11.31 14.79 -3.33
CA VAL A 245 12.13 14.08 -4.32
C VAL A 245 12.32 14.94 -5.56
N LEU A 246 13.55 15.00 -6.06
CA LEU A 246 13.87 15.67 -7.33
C LEU A 246 13.99 14.61 -8.43
N MET A 247 13.05 14.62 -9.36
CA MET A 247 13.06 13.73 -10.52
C MET A 247 13.81 14.37 -11.69
N LEU A 248 14.69 13.59 -12.35
CA LEU A 248 15.44 13.99 -13.53
C LEU A 248 15.06 13.13 -14.72
N GLU A 249 14.84 13.73 -15.90
CA GLU A 249 14.67 12.97 -17.14
C GLU A 249 15.94 12.16 -17.46
N SER A 250 17.10 12.77 -17.19
CA SER A 250 18.39 12.15 -17.39
C SER A 250 19.42 12.65 -16.39
N TYR A 251 20.30 11.74 -15.94
CA TYR A 251 21.44 12.11 -15.11
C TYR A 251 22.47 13.01 -15.81
N ASN A 252 22.37 13.22 -17.13
CA ASN A 252 23.20 14.22 -17.82
C ASN A 252 22.77 15.66 -17.53
N GLU A 253 21.57 15.88 -16.98
CA GLU A 253 21.03 17.20 -16.66
C GLU A 253 21.50 17.74 -15.29
N ARG A 254 22.40 17.02 -14.60
CA ARG A 254 22.91 17.35 -13.26
C ARG A 254 23.36 18.81 -13.08
N ALA A 255 23.84 19.46 -14.13
CA ALA A 255 24.28 20.86 -14.10
C ALA A 255 23.12 21.85 -13.84
N ASN A 256 21.88 21.48 -14.18
CA ASN A 256 20.71 22.34 -14.05
C ASN A 256 19.99 22.19 -12.69
N CYS A 257 20.14 21.05 -12.02
CA CYS A 257 19.46 20.72 -10.76
C CYS A 257 19.66 21.72 -9.62
N GLN A 258 20.80 22.43 -9.59
CA GLN A 258 21.08 23.39 -8.52
C GLN A 258 20.08 24.56 -8.47
N LYS A 259 19.45 24.92 -9.59
CA LYS A 259 18.52 26.05 -9.65
C LYS A 259 17.14 25.71 -9.07
N ASP A 260 16.64 24.52 -9.40
CA ASP A 260 15.28 24.09 -9.04
C ASP A 260 15.17 23.64 -7.58
N ALA A 261 16.30 23.28 -6.95
CA ALA A 261 16.31 22.80 -5.59
C ALA A 261 16.24 23.90 -4.52
N SER A 262 16.31 25.18 -4.90
CA SER A 262 16.40 26.31 -3.96
C SER A 262 15.24 26.45 -2.96
N PRO A 263 13.96 26.13 -3.28
CA PRO A 263 12.87 26.17 -2.31
C PRO A 263 13.00 25.09 -1.23
N PHE A 264 13.50 23.90 -1.58
CA PHE A 264 13.66 22.78 -0.67
C PHE A 264 14.76 23.04 0.38
N VAL A 265 15.86 23.67 -0.05
CA VAL A 265 17.06 23.90 0.77
C VAL A 265 16.77 24.64 2.08
N ARG A 266 15.87 25.63 2.07
CA ARG A 266 15.55 26.41 3.29
C ARG A 266 14.77 25.59 4.31
N SER A 267 13.89 24.69 3.87
CA SER A 267 13.07 23.85 4.75
C SER A 267 13.88 22.77 5.48
N ILE A 268 14.95 22.28 4.83
CA ILE A 268 15.79 21.16 5.30
C ILE A 268 16.65 21.55 6.50
N ASP A 269 17.25 22.74 6.47
CA ASP A 269 18.19 23.20 7.52
C ASP A 269 17.50 23.38 8.89
N HIS A 270 16.18 23.58 8.94
CA HIS A 270 15.41 23.61 10.19
C HIS A 270 15.18 22.22 10.78
N ARG A 271 14.84 21.21 9.96
CA ARG A 271 14.56 19.85 10.43
C ARG A 271 15.81 19.09 10.84
N LYS A 272 16.92 19.25 10.12
CA LYS A 272 18.21 18.64 10.48
C LYS A 272 18.69 19.10 11.86
N ARG A 273 18.43 20.36 12.22
CA ARG A 273 18.73 20.88 13.56
C ARG A 273 17.86 20.22 14.63
N ALA A 274 16.57 20.00 14.36
CA ALA A 274 15.68 19.28 15.28
C ALA A 274 16.12 17.82 15.45
N TRP A 275 16.41 17.11 14.36
CA TRP A 275 16.83 15.71 14.39
C TRP A 275 18.19 15.50 15.07
N ARG A 276 19.19 16.35 14.78
CA ARG A 276 20.48 16.32 15.49
C ARG A 276 20.34 16.66 16.97
N SER A 277 19.40 17.55 17.33
CA SER A 277 19.12 17.86 18.75
C SER A 277 18.48 16.67 19.46
N LEU A 278 17.62 15.91 18.78
CA LEU A 278 17.05 14.64 19.27
C LEU A 278 18.12 13.56 19.46
N LEU A 279 18.97 13.33 18.45
CA LEU A 279 20.07 12.37 18.53
C LEU A 279 21.12 12.73 19.60
N ALA A 280 21.43 14.02 19.75
CA ALA A 280 22.35 14.48 20.78
C ALA A 280 21.74 14.41 22.20
N ALA A 281 20.40 14.48 22.31
CA ALA A 281 19.69 14.33 23.58
C ALA A 281 19.58 12.86 24.03
N SER A 282 19.66 11.89 23.12
CA SER A 282 19.79 10.46 23.42
C SER A 282 21.21 10.09 23.87
N HIS A 283 21.59 10.56 25.07
CA HIS A 283 22.76 10.09 25.84
C HIS A 283 22.34 8.95 26.81
N PRO A 284 23.26 8.19 27.42
CA PRO A 284 23.04 6.80 27.80
C PRO A 284 22.19 6.69 29.07
N GLY A 285 20.97 6.19 28.92
CA GLY A 285 20.07 5.93 30.06
C GLY A 285 18.59 6.06 29.76
N VAL A 286 18.19 6.59 28.60
CA VAL A 286 16.78 6.59 28.19
C VAL A 286 16.47 5.28 27.46
N PRO A 287 15.41 4.52 27.84
CA PRO A 287 14.98 3.36 27.07
C PRO A 287 14.68 3.79 25.63
N ALA A 288 15.28 3.10 24.66
CA ALA A 288 15.31 3.49 23.25
C ALA A 288 13.93 3.81 22.65
N CYS A 289 12.85 3.21 23.17
CA CYS A 289 11.48 3.41 22.72
C CYS A 289 10.80 4.73 23.17
N LEU A 290 11.32 5.46 24.17
CA LEU A 290 10.66 6.66 24.72
C LEU A 290 11.22 7.99 24.17
N VAL A 291 12.27 7.95 23.36
CA VAL A 291 12.76 9.09 22.57
C VAL A 291 12.13 9.11 21.16
N GLU A 292 11.39 8.05 20.80
CA GLU A 292 10.94 7.80 19.43
C GLU A 292 9.79 8.69 18.92
N LEU A 293 9.07 9.50 19.74
CA LEU A 293 7.79 10.05 19.24
C LEU A 293 7.32 11.47 19.59
N ALA A 294 8.00 12.20 20.47
CA ALA A 294 7.49 13.50 20.87
C ALA A 294 8.04 14.64 19.99
N ALA A 295 7.17 15.12 19.10
CA ALA A 295 7.12 16.49 18.57
C ALA A 295 7.81 16.78 17.23
N PHE A 296 7.22 16.32 16.10
CA PHE A 296 6.84 17.21 14.98
C PHE A 296 5.94 16.59 13.88
N SER A 297 5.25 15.47 14.12
CA SER A 297 4.73 14.62 13.02
C SER A 297 3.23 14.78 12.67
N PHE A 298 2.48 15.69 13.28
CA PHE A 298 1.00 15.65 13.20
C PHE A 298 0.39 16.24 11.91
N GLU A 299 1.14 16.97 11.08
CA GLU A 299 0.59 17.57 9.84
C GLU A 299 0.94 16.80 8.55
N MET A 300 1.87 15.84 8.59
CA MET A 300 2.42 15.21 7.37
C MET A 300 1.78 13.85 7.06
N THR A 301 1.37 13.10 8.09
CA THR A 301 0.76 11.76 7.98
C THR A 301 -0.57 11.76 7.24
N PHE A 302 -1.38 12.82 7.38
CA PHE A 302 -2.66 12.88 6.69
C PHE A 302 -2.50 13.08 5.18
N ALA A 303 -1.50 13.85 4.73
CA ALA A 303 -1.28 14.10 3.30
C ALA A 303 -0.68 12.88 2.57
N GLN A 304 0.22 12.14 3.23
CA GLN A 304 0.92 10.97 2.67
C GLN A 304 -0.01 9.76 2.48
N ALA A 305 -0.84 9.46 3.47
CA ALA A 305 -1.90 8.47 3.32
C ALA A 305 -2.93 8.96 2.28
N TRP A 306 -3.41 10.20 2.39
CA TRP A 306 -4.45 10.70 1.48
C TRP A 306 -4.04 10.74 -0.01
N ALA A 307 -2.77 11.02 -0.35
CA ALA A 307 -2.31 11.05 -1.74
C ALA A 307 -2.23 9.66 -2.39
N ILE A 308 -1.90 8.62 -1.61
CA ILE A 308 -1.89 7.22 -2.06
C ILE A 308 -3.33 6.67 -2.17
N LEU A 309 -4.25 7.20 -1.35
CA LEU A 309 -5.55 6.60 -1.10
C LEU A 309 -6.73 7.30 -1.80
N THR A 310 -6.53 8.47 -2.40
CA THR A 310 -7.56 9.22 -3.15
C THR A 310 -7.41 9.15 -4.68
N ARG A 311 -6.60 8.22 -5.17
CA ARG A 311 -6.53 7.81 -6.57
C ARG A 311 -7.15 6.44 -6.72
#